data_AF-A0A8J7UMD2-F1
#
_entry.id   AF-A0A8J7UMD2-F1
#
_cell.length_a   1.000
_cell.length_b   1.000
_cell.length_c   1.000
_cell.angle_alpha   90.00
_cell.angle_beta   90.00
_cell.angle_gamma   90.00
#
_symmetry.space_group_name_H-M   'P 1'
#
loop_
_entity.id
_entity.type
_entity.pdbx_description
1 polymer ?
#
loop_
_entity_poly.entity_id
_entity_poly.type
_entity_poly.pdbx_seq_one_letter_code
_entity_poly.pdbx_strand_id
1 'polypeptide(L)' 'MRAREWAVAATSGDPTDYDVPALPTWRVERGEGGDVAFASADGDEPFIAAANPVRVRR' A
#
# COMPACT_ATOMS: atom_id res chain seq x y z
N MET A 1 1.20 14.77 9.78
CA MET A 1 1.22 13.63 8.85
C MET A 1 1.08 14.17 7.42
N ARG A 2 2.16 14.21 6.62
CA ARG A 2 2.24 14.92 5.33
C ARG A 2 1.74 14.09 4.13
N ALA A 3 0.63 13.37 4.30
CA ALA A 3 0.18 12.36 3.34
C ALA A 3 0.02 12.89 1.91
N ARG A 4 -0.48 14.13 1.75
CA ARG A 4 -0.63 14.77 0.43
C ARG A 4 0.71 15.07 -0.25
N GLU A 5 1.70 15.50 0.52
CA GLU A 5 3.03 15.86 0.02
C GLU A 5 3.74 14.61 -0.51
N TRP A 6 3.67 13.49 0.25
CA TRP A 6 4.19 12.19 -0.17
C TRP A 6 3.49 11.64 -1.41
N ALA A 7 2.16 11.80 -1.53
CA ALA A 7 1.42 11.37 -2.70
C ALA A 7 1.81 12.14 -3.98
N VAL A 8 2.17 13.42 -3.86
CA VAL A 8 2.70 14.21 -4.98
C VAL A 8 4.15 13.80 -5.28
N ALA A 9 4.98 13.59 -4.25
CA ALA A 9 6.36 13.15 -4.40
C ALA A 9 6.47 11.78 -5.11
N ALA A 10 5.52 10.88 -4.89
CA ALA A 10 5.45 9.59 -5.58
C ALA A 10 5.17 9.73 -7.10
N THR A 11 4.78 10.91 -7.59
CA THR A 11 4.52 11.16 -9.02
C THR A 11 5.63 11.94 -9.72
N SER A 12 6.65 12.39 -8.99
CA SER A 12 7.69 13.29 -9.53
C SER A 12 8.94 12.59 -10.09
N GLY A 13 9.02 11.27 -10.03
CA GLY A 13 10.16 10.48 -10.52
C GLY A 13 10.13 9.06 -9.92
N ASP A 14 11.03 8.19 -10.36
CA ASP A 14 11.17 6.90 -9.70
C ASP A 14 11.84 7.14 -8.33
N PRO A 15 11.33 6.60 -7.21
CA PRO A 15 11.97 6.75 -5.90
C PRO A 15 13.44 6.31 -5.88
N THR A 16 13.80 5.32 -6.72
CA THR A 16 15.18 4.83 -6.82
C THR A 16 16.15 5.85 -7.40
N ASP A 17 15.67 6.87 -8.13
CA ASP A 17 16.47 8.01 -8.59
C ASP A 17 16.94 8.92 -7.43
N TYR A 18 16.38 8.75 -6.24
CA TYR A 18 16.64 9.55 -5.05
C TYR A 18 17.20 8.73 -3.87
N ASP A 19 17.88 7.61 -4.15
CA ASP A 19 18.40 6.66 -3.16
C ASP A 19 17.32 6.09 -2.21
N VAL A 20 16.04 6.19 -2.58
CA VAL A 20 14.95 5.54 -1.84
C VAL A 20 14.89 4.08 -2.29
N PRO A 21 14.92 3.11 -1.36
CA PRO A 21 14.81 1.70 -1.72
C PRO A 21 13.55 1.41 -2.53
N ALA A 22 13.67 0.51 -3.51
CA ALA A 22 12.52 0.00 -4.23
C ALA A 22 11.48 -0.55 -3.23
N LEU A 23 10.22 -0.17 -3.43
CA LEU A 23 9.16 -0.65 -2.57
C LEU A 23 8.97 -2.16 -2.77
N PRO A 24 8.84 -2.94 -1.68
CA PRO A 24 8.52 -4.35 -1.79
C PRO A 24 7.17 -4.53 -2.47
N THR A 25 7.07 -5.55 -3.32
CA THR A 25 5.80 -5.93 -3.93
C THR A 25 4.93 -6.59 -2.87
N TRP A 26 3.72 -6.05 -2.67
CA TRP A 26 2.72 -6.63 -1.77
C TRP A 26 1.56 -7.19 -2.56
N ARG A 27 1.04 -8.31 -2.07
CA ARG A 27 -0.22 -8.87 -2.52
C ARG A 27 -1.36 -8.21 -1.75
N VAL A 28 -2.41 -7.83 -2.47
CA VAL A 28 -3.62 -7.26 -1.87
C VAL A 28 -4.75 -8.29 -2.00
N GLU A 29 -5.27 -8.72 -0.87
CA GLU A 29 -6.46 -9.56 -0.81
C GLU A 29 -7.67 -8.72 -0.45
N ARG A 30 -8.81 -9.03 -1.10
CA ARG A 30 -10.10 -8.42 -0.79
C ARG A 30 -11.08 -9.52 -0.45
N GLY A 31 -11.63 -9.47 0.75
CA GLY A 31 -12.69 -10.36 1.21
C GLY A 31 -14.04 -9.96 0.63
N GLU A 32 -14.98 -10.91 0.63
CA GLU A 32 -16.36 -10.68 0.18
C GLU A 32 -17.09 -9.63 1.03
N GLY A 33 -16.72 -9.50 2.31
CA GLY A 33 -17.23 -8.50 3.26
C GLY A 33 -16.65 -7.10 3.08
N GLY A 34 -15.79 -6.88 2.08
CA GLY A 34 -15.06 -5.64 1.89
C GLY A 34 -13.81 -5.53 2.74
N ASP A 35 -13.45 -6.58 3.49
CA ASP A 35 -12.18 -6.70 4.20
C ASP A 35 -11.01 -6.53 3.23
N VAL A 36 -9.93 -5.91 3.70
CA VAL A 36 -8.70 -5.73 2.93
C VAL A 36 -7.52 -6.22 3.75
N ALA A 37 -6.69 -7.05 3.14
CA ALA A 37 -5.44 -7.51 3.74
C ALA A 37 -4.26 -7.31 2.78
N PHE A 38 -3.10 -7.03 3.36
CA PHE A 38 -1.81 -6.95 2.67
C PHE A 38 -0.93 -8.08 3.18
N ALA A 39 -0.40 -8.85 2.23
CA ALA A 39 0.53 -9.95 2.47
C ALA A 39 1.81 -9.75 1.64
N SER A 40 2.90 -10.35 2.11
CA SER A 40 4.13 -10.41 1.30
C SER A 40 3.82 -11.17 0.00
N ALA A 41 4.53 -10.85 -1.07
CA ALA A 41 4.45 -11.68 -2.28
C ALA A 41 4.93 -13.13 -2.00
N ASP A 42 5.85 -13.29 -1.07
CA ASP A 42 6.52 -14.57 -0.77
C ASP A 42 5.92 -15.32 0.44
N GLY A 43 4.84 -14.80 1.04
CA GLY A 43 4.26 -15.38 2.25
C GLY A 43 2.74 -15.23 2.29
N ASP A 44 2.07 -16.25 2.82
CA ASP A 44 0.62 -16.32 2.83
C ASP A 44 0.00 -15.53 3.99
N GLU A 45 0.75 -15.25 5.05
CA GLU A 45 0.24 -14.59 6.24
C GLU A 45 0.16 -13.06 6.06
N PRO A 46 -1.03 -12.45 6.20
CA PRO A 46 -1.19 -11.01 6.09
C PRO A 46 -0.58 -10.29 7.29
N PHE A 47 0.17 -9.22 7.03
CA PHE A 47 0.83 -8.43 8.06
C PHE A 47 0.08 -7.12 8.38
N ILE A 48 -0.79 -6.66 7.47
CA ILE A 48 -1.77 -5.59 7.72
C ILE A 48 -3.13 -6.09 7.24
N ALA A 49 -4.12 -6.06 8.12
CA ALA A 49 -5.50 -6.43 7.78
C ALA A 49 -6.49 -5.40 8.36
N ALA A 50 -7.54 -5.12 7.61
CA ALA A 50 -8.64 -4.25 8.00
C ALA A 50 -9.97 -4.93 7.70
N ALA A 51 -10.72 -5.26 8.76
CA ALA A 51 -12.01 -5.93 8.64
C ALA A 51 -13.16 -5.00 8.19
N ASN A 52 -13.04 -3.69 8.42
CA ASN A 52 -14.06 -2.72 7.99
C ASN A 52 -13.41 -1.44 7.44
N PRO A 53 -12.78 -1.53 6.25
CA PRO A 53 -12.10 -0.39 5.65
C PRO A 53 -13.11 0.59 5.04
N VAL A 54 -12.92 1.89 5.32
CA VAL A 54 -13.74 2.96 4.75
C VAL A 54 -13.16 3.39 3.41
N ARG A 55 -13.97 3.32 2.34
CA ARG A 55 -13.57 3.79 1.03
C ARG A 55 -13.58 5.32 0.97
N VAL A 56 -12.40 5.93 0.96
CA VAL A 56 -12.25 7.37 0.74
C VAL A 56 -12.26 7.63 -0.78
N ARG A 57 -13.21 8.43 -1.26
CA ARG A 57 -13.19 8.94 -2.64
C ARG A 57 -12.33 10.20 -2.68
N ARG A 58 -11.37 10.24 -3.61
CA ARG A 58 -10.55 11.42 -3.93
C ARG A 58 -11.24 12.25 -5.00
#